data_AF-A0A7X9ZN68-F1
#
_entry.id   AF-A0A7X9ZN68-F1
#
_cell.length_a   1.000
_cell.length_b   1.000
_cell.length_c   1.000
_cell.angle_alpha   90.00
_cell.angle_beta   90.00
_cell.angle_gamma   90.00
#
_symmetry.space_group_name_H-M   'P 1'
#
loop_
_entity.id
_entity.type
_entity.pdbx_description
1 polymer ?
#
loop_
_entity_poly.entity_id
_entity_poly.type
_entity_poly.pdbx_seq_one_letter_code
_entity_poly.pdbx_strand_id
1 'polypeptide(L)'
;MSRGPDALTLLTRALLAGARASHCPLALAASDSRRWSSATFAGMQHRLTLSGTSSAALDAMLAALPETEFALRGHLVADLVVERVRREGDAVTIELEVLTVEER
;
A
#
# COMPACT_ATOMS: atom_id res chain seq x y z
N MET A 1 17.06 -20.25 -7.90
CA MET A 1 16.67 -18.82 -7.84
C MET A 1 15.40 -18.75 -7.02
N SER A 2 15.51 -18.51 -5.72
CA SER A 2 14.37 -18.45 -4.80
C SER A 2 13.48 -17.26 -5.20
N ARG A 3 12.44 -17.53 -6.00
CA ARG A 3 11.44 -16.54 -6.41
C ARG A 3 10.52 -16.27 -5.22
N GLY A 4 11.01 -15.52 -4.25
CA GLY A 4 10.15 -14.92 -3.24
C GLY A 4 9.11 -14.01 -3.92
N PRO A 5 7.98 -13.75 -3.26
CA PRO A 5 7.01 -12.76 -3.75
C PRO A 5 7.70 -11.40 -3.93
N ASP A 6 7.36 -10.69 -5.01
CA ASP A 6 7.87 -9.34 -5.26
C ASP A 6 7.32 -8.31 -4.25
N ALA A 7 7.92 -7.11 -4.23
CA ALA A 7 7.53 -6.03 -3.33
C ALA A 7 6.05 -5.67 -3.43
N LEU A 8 5.47 -5.63 -4.64
CA LEU A 8 4.04 -5.34 -4.84
C LEU A 8 3.15 -6.38 -4.16
N THR A 9 3.49 -7.66 -4.31
CA THR A 9 2.76 -8.77 -3.69
C THR A 9 2.83 -8.68 -2.16
N LEU A 10 4.01 -8.40 -1.61
CA LEU A 10 4.21 -8.24 -0.16
C LEU A 10 3.44 -7.04 0.40
N LEU A 11 3.57 -5.88 -0.26
CA LEU A 11 2.89 -4.64 0.11
C LEU A 11 1.37 -4.81 0.10
N THR A 12 0.82 -5.36 -0.98
CA THR A 12 -0.61 -5.60 -1.10
C THR A 12 -1.11 -6.50 0.03
N ARG A 13 -0.39 -7.58 0.34
CA ARG A 13 -0.76 -8.48 1.44
C ARG A 13 -0.75 -7.76 2.79
N ALA A 14 0.28 -6.96 3.06
CA ALA A 14 0.39 -6.22 4.31
C ALA A 14 -0.73 -5.18 4.48
N LEU A 15 -1.02 -4.40 3.42
CA LEU A 15 -2.13 -3.44 3.42
C LEU A 15 -3.47 -4.11 3.70
N LEU A 16 -3.79 -5.19 2.97
CA LEU A 16 -5.06 -5.89 3.13
C LEU A 16 -5.16 -6.61 4.50
N ALA A 17 -4.05 -7.07 5.06
CA ALA A 17 -4.01 -7.64 6.41
C ALA A 17 -4.26 -6.57 7.48
N GLY A 18 -3.60 -5.41 7.40
CA GLY A 18 -3.80 -4.29 8.33
C GLY A 18 -5.23 -3.75 8.28
N ALA A 19 -5.80 -3.67 7.09
CA ALA A 19 -7.19 -3.27 6.89
C ALA A 19 -8.18 -4.23 7.59
N ARG A 20 -7.95 -5.55 7.45
CA ARG A 20 -8.75 -6.56 8.15
C ARG A 20 -8.59 -6.50 9.67
N ALA A 21 -7.36 -6.32 10.16
CA ALA A 21 -7.08 -6.18 11.60
C ALA A 21 -7.77 -4.94 12.21
N SER A 22 -7.95 -3.90 11.41
CA SER A 22 -8.65 -2.66 11.80
C SER A 22 -10.17 -2.74 11.58
N HIS A 23 -10.72 -3.91 11.25
CA HIS A 23 -12.14 -4.13 10.97
C HIS A 23 -12.70 -3.30 9.78
N CYS A 24 -11.84 -2.91 8.84
CA CYS A 24 -12.21 -2.20 7.62
C CYS A 24 -11.65 -2.93 6.39
N PRO A 25 -12.23 -4.08 5.98
CA PRO A 25 -11.69 -4.87 4.88
C PRO A 25 -11.65 -4.07 3.58
N LEU A 26 -10.50 -4.14 2.90
CA LEU A 26 -10.27 -3.56 1.58
C LEU A 26 -10.06 -4.67 0.54
N ALA A 27 -10.21 -4.33 -0.73
CA ALA A 27 -9.83 -5.14 -1.87
C ALA A 27 -8.93 -4.34 -2.83
N LEU A 28 -7.97 -5.02 -3.47
CA LEU A 28 -7.16 -4.40 -4.53
C LEU A 28 -7.99 -4.37 -5.82
N ALA A 29 -8.30 -3.18 -6.31
CA ALA A 29 -9.04 -2.97 -7.55
C ALA A 29 -8.10 -2.85 -8.75
N ALA A 30 -6.96 -2.19 -8.59
CA ALA A 30 -5.94 -2.04 -9.62
C ALA A 30 -4.55 -1.83 -9.00
N SER A 31 -3.51 -2.21 -9.75
CA SER A 31 -2.13 -1.91 -9.40
C SER A 31 -1.31 -1.65 -10.66
N ASP A 32 -0.38 -0.70 -10.55
CA ASP A 32 0.68 -0.47 -11.50
C ASP A 32 2.00 -0.32 -10.74
N SER A 33 3.12 -0.66 -11.37
CA SER A 33 4.42 -0.57 -10.75
C SER A 33 5.51 -0.31 -11.77
N ARG A 34 6.37 0.67 -11.47
CA ARG A 34 7.50 1.04 -12.30
C ARG A 34 8.80 1.00 -11.50
N ARG A 35 9.90 0.72 -12.20
CA ARG A 35 11.23 0.81 -11.61
C ARG A 35 11.50 2.24 -11.14
N TRP A 36 12.16 2.35 -10.00
CA TRP A 36 12.63 3.60 -9.42
C TRP A 36 14.06 3.44 -8.91
N SER A 37 14.86 4.49 -9.00
CA SER A 37 16.21 4.52 -8.44
C SER A 37 16.64 5.95 -8.13
N SER A 38 17.45 6.09 -7.10
CA SER A 38 18.19 7.30 -6.73
C SER A 38 19.70 7.01 -6.75
N ALA A 39 20.52 7.94 -6.26
CA ALA A 39 21.96 7.73 -6.19
C ALA A 39 22.37 6.57 -5.26
N THR A 40 21.60 6.31 -4.20
CA THR A 40 21.94 5.33 -3.16
C THR A 40 20.97 4.15 -3.07
N PHE A 41 19.76 4.27 -3.63
CA PHE A 41 18.71 3.27 -3.52
C PHE A 41 18.15 2.86 -4.89
N ALA A 42 17.74 1.60 -5.00
CA ALA A 42 16.97 1.06 -6.11
C ALA A 42 15.70 0.42 -5.56
N GLY A 43 14.64 0.41 -6.36
CA GLY A 43 13.38 -0.20 -5.97
C GLY A 43 12.25 0.07 -6.96
N MET A 44 11.05 0.24 -6.44
CA MET A 44 9.81 0.33 -7.22
C MET A 44 8.90 1.43 -6.69
N GLN A 45 8.29 2.19 -7.60
CA GLN A 45 7.17 3.07 -7.29
C GLN A 45 5.87 2.35 -7.69
N HIS A 46 4.96 2.21 -6.75
CA HIS A 46 3.70 1.50 -6.89
C HIS A 46 2.55 2.49 -6.87
N ARG A 47 1.57 2.28 -7.75
CA ARG A 47 0.29 2.97 -7.71
C ARG A 47 -0.80 1.94 -7.50
N LEU A 48 -1.56 2.06 -6.42
CA LEU A 48 -2.58 1.11 -6.03
C LEU A 48 -3.93 1.78 -5.97
N THR A 49 -4.96 1.09 -6.43
CA THR A 49 -6.35 1.45 -6.20
C THR A 49 -6.98 0.40 -5.30
N LEU A 50 -7.44 0.81 -4.12
CA LEU A 50 -8.15 -0.04 -3.18
C LEU A 50 -9.63 0.34 -3.17
N SER A 51 -10.50 -0.65 -3.02
CA SER A 51 -11.93 -0.46 -2.79
C SER A 51 -12.35 -0.98 -1.42
N GLY A 52 -13.32 -0.30 -0.81
CA GLY A 52 -13.82 -0.63 0.52
C GLY A 52 -15.14 0.04 0.84
N THR A 53 -15.53 -0.03 2.11
CA THR A 53 -16.75 0.58 2.62
C THR A 53 -16.43 1.71 3.61
N SER A 54 -17.16 2.81 3.51
CA SER A 54 -16.98 3.99 4.36
C SER A 54 -17.24 3.63 5.82
N SER A 55 -16.30 3.96 6.69
CA SER A 55 -16.41 3.74 8.13
C SER A 55 -15.40 4.60 8.88
N ALA A 56 -15.69 4.90 10.15
CA ALA A 56 -14.74 5.61 11.01
C ALA A 56 -13.42 4.82 11.20
N ALA A 57 -13.49 3.48 11.17
CA ALA A 57 -12.31 2.62 11.22
C ALA A 57 -11.43 2.78 9.99
N LEU A 58 -12.03 2.88 8.79
CA LEU A 58 -11.29 3.17 7.56
C LEU A 58 -10.63 4.54 7.63
N ASP A 59 -11.34 5.57 8.11
CA ASP A 59 -10.78 6.92 8.22
C ASP A 59 -9.59 6.97 9.18
N ALA A 60 -9.69 6.29 10.33
CA ALA A 60 -8.58 6.18 11.28
C ALA A 60 -7.39 5.41 10.70
N MET A 61 -7.65 4.31 9.97
CA MET A 61 -6.61 3.53 9.31
C MET A 61 -5.89 4.36 8.24
N LEU A 62 -6.62 5.10 7.40
CA LEU A 62 -6.04 5.96 6.37
C LEU A 62 -5.20 7.09 6.97
N ALA A 63 -5.64 7.67 8.09
CA ALA A 63 -4.89 8.71 8.79
C ALA A 63 -3.56 8.20 9.39
N ALA A 64 -3.52 6.93 9.81
CA ALA A 64 -2.31 6.29 10.35
C ALA A 64 -1.40 5.68 9.26
N LEU A 65 -1.90 5.52 8.03
CA LEU A 65 -1.21 4.78 6.97
C LEU A 65 0.17 5.35 6.58
N PRO A 66 0.38 6.68 6.47
CA PRO A 66 1.70 7.23 6.13
C PRO A 66 2.78 6.94 7.18
N GLU A 67 2.38 6.81 8.44
CA GLU A 67 3.28 6.52 9.57
C GLU A 67 3.39 5.02 9.88
N THR A 68 2.69 4.18 9.10
CA THR A 68 2.66 2.74 9.35
C THR A 68 3.94 2.08 8.86
N GLU A 69 4.62 1.35 9.74
CA GLU A 69 5.77 0.53 9.35
C GLU A 69 5.33 -0.79 8.71
N PHE A 70 5.92 -1.11 7.56
CA PHE A 70 5.64 -2.34 6.82
C PHE A 70 6.82 -3.30 6.87
N ALA A 71 6.60 -4.50 7.39
CA ALA A 71 7.58 -5.59 7.34
C ALA A 71 7.50 -6.32 5.98
N LEU A 72 8.25 -5.84 4.97
CA LEU A 72 8.34 -6.46 3.65
C LEU A 72 9.71 -7.14 3.51
N ARG A 73 9.76 -8.46 3.35
CA ARG A 73 11.04 -9.18 3.31
C ARG A 73 11.93 -8.68 2.15
N GLY A 74 13.10 -8.13 2.46
CA GLY A 74 14.07 -7.65 1.48
C GLY A 74 13.71 -6.30 0.84
N HIS A 75 12.68 -5.63 1.38
CA HIS A 75 12.18 -4.38 0.87
C HIS A 75 11.75 -3.46 2.03
N LEU A 76 11.99 -2.17 1.89
CA LEU A 76 11.50 -1.17 2.81
C LEU A 76 10.50 -0.27 2.08
N VAL A 77 9.39 0.09 2.74
CA VAL A 77 8.54 1.21 2.29
C VAL A 77 9.25 2.50 2.67
N ALA A 78 9.79 3.20 1.69
CA ALA A 78 10.51 4.45 1.89
C ALA A 78 9.56 5.66 1.95
N ASP A 79 8.42 5.58 1.25
CA ASP A 79 7.38 6.60 1.28
C ASP A 79 6.02 5.99 0.94
N LEU A 80 4.94 6.54 1.51
CA LEU A 80 3.58 6.14 1.24
C LEU A 80 2.65 7.35 1.37
N VAL A 81 1.91 7.63 0.30
CA VAL A 81 0.96 8.74 0.24
C VAL A 81 -0.43 8.24 -0.15
N VAL A 82 -1.45 8.75 0.56
CA VAL A 82 -2.84 8.63 0.15
C VAL A 82 -3.15 9.76 -0.84
N GLU A 83 -3.05 9.46 -2.13
CA GLU A 83 -3.23 10.42 -3.22
C GLU A 83 -4.68 10.92 -3.33
N ARG A 84 -5.64 10.00 -3.16
CA ARG A 84 -7.06 10.34 -3.28
C ARG A 84 -7.95 9.37 -2.51
N VAL A 85 -9.02 9.91 -1.93
CA VAL A 85 -10.12 9.12 -1.40
C VAL A 85 -11.42 9.63 -2.02
N ARG A 86 -12.10 8.79 -2.80
CA ARG A 86 -13.42 9.06 -3.38
C ARG A 86 -14.47 8.28 -2.61
N ARG A 87 -15.59 8.93 -2.26
CA ARG A 87 -16.72 8.32 -1.56
C ARG A 87 -17.98 8.50 -2.40
N GLU A 88 -18.68 7.40 -2.67
CA GLU A 88 -19.93 7.36 -3.42
C GLU A 88 -20.93 6.53 -2.62
N GLY A 89 -21.77 7.21 -1.82
CA GLY A 89 -22.54 6.56 -0.78
C GLY A 89 -21.62 5.86 0.22
N ASP A 90 -21.85 4.58 0.46
CA ASP A 90 -21.02 3.75 1.34
C ASP A 90 -19.77 3.20 0.64
N ALA A 91 -19.66 3.31 -0.69
CA ALA A 91 -18.50 2.83 -1.41
C ALA A 91 -17.33 3.81 -1.32
N VAL A 92 -16.13 3.31 -1.07
CA VAL A 92 -14.91 4.11 -1.02
C VAL A 92 -13.86 3.55 -1.97
N THR A 93 -13.24 4.43 -2.75
CA THR A 93 -12.08 4.12 -3.58
C THR A 93 -10.90 4.96 -3.11
N ILE A 94 -9.77 4.30 -2.84
CA ILE A 94 -8.54 4.92 -2.33
C ILE A 94 -7.45 4.72 -3.37
N GLU A 95 -6.82 5.80 -3.79
CA GLU A 95 -5.61 5.78 -4.61
C GLU A 95 -4.40 6.01 -3.70
N LEU A 96 -3.44 5.10 -3.76
CA LEU A 96 -2.18 5.17 -3.03
C LEU A 96 -1.01 5.25 -4.00
N GLU A 97 0.00 6.02 -3.62
CA GLU A 97 1.33 5.94 -4.18
C GLU A 97 2.31 5.45 -3.11
N VAL A 98 3.11 4.44 -3.43
CA VAL A 98 4.02 3.81 -2.46
C VAL A 98 5.38 3.61 -3.10
N LEU A 99 6.44 4.09 -2.45
CA LEU A 99 7.81 3.87 -2.84
C LEU A 99 8.40 2.73 -2.00
N THR A 100 8.87 1.67 -2.66
CA THR A 100 9.67 0.63 -2.01
C THR A 100 11.12 0.68 -2.49
N VAL A 101 12.05 0.39 -1.59
CA VAL A 101 13.48 0.24 -1.90
C VAL A 101 13.95 -1.15 -1.49
N GLU A 102 14.95 -1.69 -2.20
CA GLU A 102 15.56 -2.98 -1.89
C GLU A 102 16.47 -2.87 -0.66
N GLU A 103 16.32 -3.80 0.29
CA GLU A 103 17.24 -3.95 1.42
C GLU A 103 18.43 -4.81 0.97
N ARG A 104 19.65 -4.31 1.23
CA ARG A 104 20.91 -4.96 0.83
C ARG A 104 21.37 -6.02 1.83
#